data_AF-A0A1B0B9D8-F1
#
_entry.id   AF-A0A1B0B9D8-F1
#
_cell.length_a   1.000
_cell.length_b   1.000
_cell.length_c   1.000
_cell.angle_alpha   90.00
_cell.angle_beta   90.00
_cell.angle_gamma   90.00
#
_symmetry.space_group_name_H-M   'P 1'
#
loop_
_entity.id
_entity.type
_entity.pdbx_description
1 polymer ?
#
loop_
_entity_poly.entity_id
_entity_poly.type
_entity_poly.pdbx_seq_one_letter_code
_entity_poly.pdbx_strand_id
1 'polypeptide(L)' 'MGKLLSLLARDDSNCCTAKSYDVFLDFENAAPTEIEREVYEEVERVLKESEAVLEEIQVYKIRLPLTV' A
#
# COMPACT_ATOMS: atom_id res chain seq x y z
N MET A 1 0.18 -9.14 11.97
CA MET A 1 0.29 -7.67 11.93
C MET A 1 0.67 -6.99 13.27
N GLY A 2 0.45 -7.59 14.46
CA GLY A 2 0.72 -6.88 15.74
C GLY A 2 2.20 -6.67 16.12
N LYS A 3 3.10 -7.57 15.67
CA LYS A 3 4.52 -7.54 16.05
C LYS A 3 5.30 -6.36 15.46
N LEU A 4 4.91 -5.95 14.25
CA LEU A 4 5.53 -4.84 13.51
C LEU A 4 5.15 -3.48 14.12
N LEU A 5 3.86 -3.29 14.43
CA LEU A 5 3.38 -2.11 15.14
C LEU A 5 4.01 -2.00 16.54
N SER A 6 4.18 -3.12 17.25
CA SER A 6 4.88 -3.13 18.54
C SER A 6 6.38 -2.86 18.45
N LEU A 7 7.02 -3.10 17.29
CA LEU A 7 8.41 -2.75 17.04
C LEU A 7 8.56 -1.26 16.74
N LEU A 8 7.64 -0.67 15.96
CA LEU A 8 7.61 0.76 15.67
C LEU A 8 7.19 1.61 16.88
N ALA A 9 6.34 1.07 17.76
CA ALA A 9 5.80 1.78 18.93
C ALA A 9 6.65 1.65 20.21
N ARG A 10 7.84 1.03 20.15
CA ARG A 10 8.74 0.94 21.30
C ARG A 10 9.44 2.29 21.48
N ASP A 11 8.91 3.08 22.42
CA ASP A 11 9.45 4.36 22.86
C ASP A 11 10.98 4.34 23.05
N ASP A 12 11.64 5.40 22.58
CA ASP A 12 13.06 5.75 22.70
C ASP A 12 13.57 5.94 24.15
N SER A 13 12.93 5.32 25.15
CA SER A 13 13.13 5.62 26.57
C SER A 13 14.21 4.78 27.27
N ASN A 14 14.91 3.88 26.58
CA ASN A 14 16.06 3.16 27.15
C ASN A 14 17.39 3.75 26.66
N CYS A 15 17.80 4.84 27.30
CA CYS A 15 19.16 5.39 27.28
C CYS A 15 20.18 4.24 27.33
N CYS A 16 21.10 4.19 26.36
CA CYS A 16 22.16 3.19 26.20
C CYS A 16 21.75 1.86 25.51
N THR A 17 21.17 1.91 24.31
CA THR A 17 21.58 1.11 23.13
C THR A 17 20.59 1.40 22.00
N ALA A 18 20.83 2.45 21.22
CA ALA A 18 20.10 2.71 19.99
C ALA A 18 20.45 1.61 18.97
N LYS A 19 19.78 0.47 19.07
CA LYS A 19 19.72 -0.51 17.97
C LYS A 19 18.73 0.08 16.98
N SER A 20 19.22 0.83 15.99
CA SER A 20 18.39 1.19 14.83
C SER A 20 17.97 -0.10 14.15
N TYR A 21 16.71 -0.48 14.32
CA TYR A 21 16.15 -1.58 13.55
C TYR A 21 15.80 -1.00 12.19
N ASP A 22 16.66 -1.26 11.20
CA ASP A 22 16.36 -0.95 9.82
C ASP A 22 15.33 -1.95 9.30
N VAL A 23 14.05 -1.61 9.50
CA VAL A 23 12.92 -2.38 9.01
C VAL A 23 12.56 -1.87 7.62
N PHE A 24 13.05 -2.55 6.59
CA PHE A 24 12.64 -2.30 5.21
C PHE A 24 11.47 -3.22 4.86
N LEU A 25 10.34 -2.60 4.53
CA LEU A 25 9.16 -3.28 4.00
C LEU A 25 9.16 -3.07 2.49
N ASP A 26 9.40 -4.15 1.76
CA ASP A 26 9.30 -4.14 0.31
C ASP A 26 7.82 -4.31 -0.08
N PHE A 27 7.14 -3.18 -0.26
CA PHE A 27 5.76 -3.15 -0.73
C PHE A 27 5.67 -3.37 -2.25
N GLU A 28 6.76 -3.19 -2.99
CA GLU A 28 6.78 -3.33 -4.45
C GLU A 28 6.92 -4.80 -4.89
N ASN A 29 7.70 -5.61 -4.16
CA ASN A 29 7.93 -7.03 -4.49
C ASN A 29 7.29 -8.01 -3.48
N ALA A 30 6.24 -7.60 -2.78
CA ALA A 30 5.54 -8.49 -1.86
C ALA A 30 4.88 -9.66 -2.63
N ALA A 31 5.48 -10.85 -2.51
CA ALA A 31 4.91 -12.08 -3.06
C ALA A 31 3.87 -12.66 -2.09
N PRO A 32 2.69 -13.08 -2.57
CA PRO A 32 1.70 -13.72 -1.72
C PRO A 32 2.23 -15.05 -1.18
N THR A 33 1.87 -15.38 0.06
CA THR A 33 2.02 -16.76 0.52
C THR A 33 1.00 -17.67 -0.18
N GLU A 34 1.21 -18.99 -0.15
CA GLU A 34 0.31 -19.96 -0.79
C GLU A 34 -1.16 -19.80 -0.36
N ILE A 35 -1.39 -19.48 0.91
CA ILE A 35 -2.73 -19.28 1.48
C ILE A 35 -3.35 -17.96 1.00
N GLU A 36 -2.53 -16.94 0.77
CA GLU A 36 -2.98 -15.61 0.34
C GLU A 36 -3.16 -15.51 -1.18
N ARG A 37 -2.64 -16.48 -1.95
CA ARG A 37 -2.57 -16.40 -3.42
C ARG A 37 -3.93 -16.16 -4.07
N GLU A 38 -4.97 -16.87 -3.65
CA GLU A 38 -6.32 -16.72 -4.23
C GLU A 38 -6.86 -15.28 -4.06
N VAL A 39 -6.78 -14.76 -2.84
CA VAL A 39 -7.21 -13.39 -2.52
C VAL A 39 -6.32 -12.36 -3.21
N TYR A 40 -5.01 -12.61 -3.26
CA TYR A 40 -4.06 -11.75 -3.94
C TYR A 40 -4.39 -11.62 -5.43
N GLU A 41 -4.61 -12.74 -6.13
CA GLU A 41 -4.93 -12.74 -7.56
C GLU A 41 -6.27 -12.04 -7.86
N GLU A 42 -7.27 -12.20 -6.99
CA GLU A 42 -8.55 -11.50 -7.10
C GLU A 42 -8.36 -9.98 -6.97
N VAL A 43 -7.68 -9.55 -5.91
CA VAL A 43 -7.44 -8.12 -5.64
C VAL A 43 -6.53 -7.50 -6.70
N GLU A 44 -5.48 -8.21 -7.13
CA GLU A 44 -4.56 -7.74 -8.17
C GLU A 44 -5.31 -7.46 -9.48
N ARG A 45 -6.24 -8.33 -9.87
CA ARG A 45 -7.09 -8.13 -11.05
C ARG A 45 -7.90 -6.83 -10.94
N VAL A 46 -8.56 -6.61 -9.81
CA VAL A 46 -9.37 -5.41 -9.58
C VAL A 46 -8.51 -4.16 -9.58
N LEU A 47 -7.33 -4.20 -8.95
CA LEU A 47 -6.40 -3.06 -8.91
C LEU A 47 -5.91 -2.69 -10.30
N LYS A 48 -5.54 -3.67 -11.14
CA LYS A 48 -5.16 -3.42 -12.54
C LYS A 48 -6.28 -2.79 -13.36
N GLU A 49 -7.53 -3.23 -13.17
CA GLU A 49 -8.68 -2.65 -13.85
C GLU A 49 -9.01 -1.23 -13.35
N SER A 50 -8.74 -0.95 -12.07
CA SER A 50 -9.03 0.35 -11.46
C SER A 50 -8.24 1.50 -12.11
N GLU A 51 -7.03 1.24 -12.64
CA GLU A 51 -6.26 2.25 -13.37
C GLU A 51 -6.99 2.71 -14.64
N ALA A 52 -7.54 1.77 -15.41
CA ALA A 52 -8.32 2.10 -16.61
C ALA A 52 -9.57 2.91 -16.26
N VAL A 53 -10.27 2.54 -15.18
CA VAL A 53 -11.44 3.31 -14.69
C VAL A 53 -11.03 4.73 -14.29
N LEU A 54 -9.89 4.91 -13.62
CA LEU A 54 -9.39 6.23 -13.24
C LEU A 54 -9.01 7.07 -14.47
N GLU A 55 -8.41 6.47 -15.50
CA GLU A 55 -8.12 7.14 -16.77
C GLU A 55 -9.40 7.60 -17.48
N GLU A 56 -10.41 6.73 -17.56
CA GLU A 56 -11.70 7.07 -18.17
C GLU A 56 -12.40 8.24 -17.45
N ILE A 57 -12.33 8.27 -16.11
CA ILE A 57 -12.91 9.37 -15.31
C ILE A 57 -12.20 10.70 -15.59
N GLN A 58 -10.89 10.70 -15.85
CA GLN A 58 -10.17 11.94 -16.17
C GLN A 58 -10.66 12.58 -17.48
N VAL A 59 -11.14 11.77 -18.43
CA VAL A 59 -11.75 12.27 -19.68
C VAL A 59 -13.03 13.08 -19.42
N TYR A 60 -13.77 12.75 -18.36
CA TYR A 60 -14.96 13.53 -17.95
C TYR A 60 -14.59 14.90 -17.39
N LYS A 61 -13.46 15.04 -16.67
CA LYS A 61 -12.99 16.35 -16.19
C LYS A 61 -12.64 17.30 -17.34
N ILE A 62 -12.08 16.79 -18.43
CA ILE A 62 -11.67 17.58 -19.60
C ILE A 62 -12.88 18.04 -20.43
N ARG A 63 -14.04 17.39 -20.29
CA ARG A 63 -15.24 17.62 -21.12
C ARG A 63 -16.34 18.48 -20.49
N LEU A 64 -16.14 19.03 -19.30
CA LEU A 64 -17.04 20.05 -18.76
C LEU A 64 -16.52 21.45 -19.16
N PRO A 65 -17.12 22.13 -20.15
CA PRO A 65 -16.82 23.53 -20.36
C PRO A 65 -17.34 24.29 -19.14
N LEU A 66 -16.45 25.00 -18.45
CA LEU A 66 -16.81 26.07 -17.52
C LEU A 66 -17.73 27.05 -18.27
N THR A 67 -19.03 26.91 -18.05
CA THR A 67 -20.03 27.87 -18.50
C THR A 67 -20.96 28.12 -17.32
N VAL A 68 -20.58 29.09 -16.49
CA VAL A 68 -21.49 29.91 -15.69
C VAL A 68 -21.01 31.34 -15.82
#